data_AF-A0A068QP48-F1
#
_entry.id   AF-A0A068QP48-F1
#
_cell.length_a   1.000
_cell.length_b   1.000
_cell.length_c   1.000
_cell.angle_alpha   90.00
_cell.angle_beta   90.00
_cell.angle_gamma   90.00
#
_symmetry.space_group_name_H-M   'P 1'
#
loop_
_entity.id
_entity.type
_entity.pdbx_description
1 polymer ?
#
loop_
_entity_poly.entity_id
_entity_poly.type
_entity_poly.pdbx_seq_one_letter_code
_entity_poly.pdbx_strand_id
1 'polypeptide(L)'
;MSMLTLRYLFLAKQAINYVNNTVGVISPNQLPTQTQEQQDERRRCNIELSRMRNSIQERLEPMLGNSNTLSDSFYRKYFLLSNFDTVTSHLGNCGEKTILAFSYLKMRGARPLELFDIDIDNKGEDAHSILVIGRVAGNDLFPNTWNRESVVCDPWNNQCYPSSLYDSKTPFTGRLILNYRYGNNIPR
;
A
#
# COMPACT_ATOMS: atom_id res chain seq x y z
N MET A 1 20.69 1.45 -15.65
CA MET A 1 19.39 1.00 -15.12
C MET A 1 18.81 -0.02 -16.11
N SER A 2 18.30 -1.17 -15.66
CA SER A 2 17.86 -2.23 -16.59
C SER A 2 16.51 -1.90 -17.23
N MET A 3 16.19 -2.54 -18.36
CA MET A 3 14.88 -2.42 -19.01
C MET A 3 13.73 -2.87 -18.10
N LEU A 4 13.97 -3.85 -17.23
CA LEU A 4 12.99 -4.30 -16.24
C LEU A 4 12.75 -3.24 -15.16
N THR A 5 13.81 -2.63 -14.61
CA THR A 5 13.66 -1.52 -13.66
C THR A 5 12.87 -0.37 -14.27
N LEU A 6 13.16 0.02 -15.52
CA LEU A 6 12.43 1.07 -16.24
C LEU A 6 10.95 0.74 -16.41
N ARG A 7 10.63 -0.52 -16.78
CA ARG A 7 9.26 -1.01 -16.90
C ARG A 7 8.53 -0.94 -15.55
N TYR A 8 9.16 -1.36 -14.46
CA TYR A 8 8.53 -1.35 -13.15
C TYR A 8 8.36 0.07 -12.59
N LEU A 9 9.30 0.98 -12.84
CA LEU A 9 9.13 2.40 -12.54
C LEU A 9 7.97 3.02 -13.32
N PHE A 10 7.85 2.69 -14.62
CA PHE A 10 6.72 3.15 -15.43
C PHE A 10 5.38 2.67 -14.87
N LEU A 11 5.28 1.38 -14.51
CA LEU A 11 4.09 0.82 -13.87
C LEU A 11 3.78 1.50 -12.53
N ALA A 12 4.77 1.70 -11.67
CA ALA A 12 4.60 2.41 -10.40
C ALA A 12 4.04 3.82 -10.62
N LYS A 13 4.61 4.60 -11.55
CA LYS A 13 4.10 5.94 -11.89
C LYS A 13 2.66 5.91 -12.39
N GLN A 14 2.29 4.92 -13.21
CA GLN A 14 0.92 4.76 -13.66
C GLN A 14 -0.04 4.44 -12.52
N ALA A 15 0.38 3.59 -11.57
CA ALA A 15 -0.42 3.26 -10.39
C ALA A 15 -0.61 4.48 -9.48
N ILE A 16 0.46 5.22 -9.20
CA ILE A 16 0.41 6.47 -8.42
C ILE A 16 -0.52 7.48 -9.09
N ASN A 17 -0.37 7.69 -10.41
CA ASN A 17 -1.25 8.60 -11.15
C ASN A 17 -2.71 8.13 -11.13
N TYR A 18 -2.95 6.82 -11.25
CA TYR A 18 -4.30 6.28 -11.16
C TYR A 18 -4.94 6.56 -9.80
N VAL A 19 -4.23 6.28 -8.71
CA VAL A 19 -4.73 6.50 -7.33
C VAL A 19 -4.93 7.99 -7.05
N ASN A 20 -3.94 8.83 -7.36
CA ASN A 20 -3.92 10.23 -6.92
C ASN A 20 -4.66 11.18 -7.87
N ASN A 21 -4.70 10.89 -9.18
CA ASN A 21 -5.26 11.81 -10.17
C ASN A 21 -6.49 11.25 -10.90
N THR A 22 -6.51 9.96 -11.24
CA THR A 22 -7.67 9.36 -11.93
C THR A 22 -8.80 9.08 -10.96
N VAL A 23 -8.52 8.41 -9.84
CA VAL A 23 -9.49 8.22 -8.77
C VAL A 23 -9.54 9.46 -7.88
N GLY A 24 -8.43 10.17 -7.68
CA GLY A 24 -8.45 11.40 -6.88
C GLY A 24 -8.52 11.14 -5.38
N VAL A 25 -7.90 10.07 -4.88
CA VAL A 25 -7.97 9.70 -3.46
C VAL A 25 -7.28 10.76 -2.60
N ILE A 26 -7.98 11.28 -1.61
CA ILE A 26 -7.48 12.22 -0.61
C ILE A 26 -7.05 11.45 0.64
N SER A 27 -5.89 11.79 1.20
CA SER A 27 -5.44 11.28 2.49
C SER A 27 -5.71 12.29 3.60
N PRO A 28 -6.65 12.03 4.53
CA PRO A 28 -6.97 12.96 5.61
C PRO A 28 -5.76 13.35 6.46
N ASN A 29 -4.76 12.47 6.60
CA ASN A 29 -3.54 12.78 7.35
C ASN A 29 -2.57 13.73 6.62
N GLN A 30 -2.80 14.03 5.33
CA GLN A 30 -2.05 14.98 4.52
C GLN A 30 -2.84 16.27 4.22
N LEU A 31 -4.09 16.38 4.70
CA LEU A 31 -4.86 17.61 4.54
C LEU A 31 -4.22 18.77 5.33
N PRO A 32 -4.27 20.00 4.79
CA PRO A 32 -3.83 21.19 5.50
C PRO A 32 -4.60 21.38 6.81
N THR A 33 -4.04 22.13 7.76
CA THR A 33 -4.61 22.35 9.10
C THR A 33 -4.42 23.78 9.62
N GLN A 34 -4.09 24.72 8.74
CA GLN A 34 -3.74 26.08 9.10
C GLN A 34 -4.97 26.91 9.53
N THR A 35 -6.15 26.58 8.99
CA THR A 35 -7.42 27.27 9.30
C THR A 35 -8.40 26.33 10.00
N GLN A 36 -9.41 26.89 10.69
CA GLN A 36 -10.46 26.12 11.34
C GLN A 36 -11.24 25.26 10.32
N GLU A 37 -11.55 25.83 9.16
CA GLU A 37 -12.24 25.14 8.05
C GLU A 37 -11.45 23.90 7.59
N GLN A 38 -10.13 24.04 7.45
CA GLN A 38 -9.25 22.91 7.10
C GLN A 38 -9.17 21.84 8.19
N GLN A 39 -9.16 22.25 9.47
CA GLN A 39 -9.18 21.31 10.59
C GLN A 39 -10.51 20.55 10.68
N ASP A 40 -11.63 21.24 10.44
CA ASP A 40 -12.96 20.66 10.43
C ASP A 40 -13.13 19.68 9.27
N GLU A 41 -12.63 20.03 8.09
CA GLU A 41 -12.62 19.13 6.93
C GLU A 41 -11.76 17.89 7.18
N ARG A 42 -10.54 18.06 7.73
CA ARG A 42 -9.69 16.93 8.12
C ARG A 42 -10.38 16.02 9.15
N ARG A 43 -11.06 16.61 10.14
CA ARG A 43 -11.83 15.85 11.13
C ARG A 43 -12.97 15.08 10.48
N ARG A 44 -13.73 15.72 9.58
CA ARG A 44 -14.84 15.10 8.83
C ARG A 44 -14.35 13.89 8.03
N CYS A 45 -13.30 14.05 7.24
CA CYS A 45 -12.74 12.97 6.43
C CYS A 45 -12.16 11.83 7.29
N ASN A 46 -11.53 12.14 8.44
CA ASN A 46 -11.06 11.10 9.36
C ASN A 46 -12.22 10.28 9.94
N ILE A 47 -13.32 10.92 10.35
CA ILE A 47 -14.50 10.22 10.86
C ILE A 47 -15.08 9.30 9.79
N GLU A 48 -15.18 9.78 8.54
CA GLU A 48 -15.68 8.99 7.42
C GLU A 48 -14.77 7.79 7.11
N LEU A 49 -13.45 8.00 7.03
CA LEU A 49 -12.48 6.94 6.82
C LEU A 49 -12.50 5.89 7.94
N SER A 50 -12.66 6.31 9.20
CA SER A 50 -12.82 5.40 10.34
C SER A 50 -14.09 4.56 10.21
N ARG A 51 -15.21 5.15 9.78
CA ARG A 51 -16.46 4.40 9.55
C ARG A 51 -16.31 3.36 8.44
N MET A 52 -15.64 3.72 7.33
CA MET A 52 -15.34 2.77 6.24
C MET A 52 -14.52 1.59 6.78
N ARG A 53 -13.42 1.87 7.48
CA ARG A 53 -12.54 0.82 8.05
C ARG A 53 -13.28 -0.11 9.01
N ASN A 54 -14.11 0.44 9.90
CA ASN A 54 -14.93 -0.35 10.82
C ASN A 54 -15.92 -1.25 10.07
N SER A 55 -16.60 -0.71 9.04
CA SER A 55 -17.52 -1.50 8.22
C SER A 55 -16.83 -2.64 7.47
N ILE A 56 -15.63 -2.38 6.93
CA ILE A 56 -14.81 -3.42 6.30
C ILE A 56 -14.44 -4.48 7.33
N GLN A 57 -13.97 -4.07 8.51
CA GLN A 57 -13.58 -4.99 9.57
C GLN A 57 -14.74 -5.90 9.97
N GLU A 58 -15.92 -5.35 10.28
CA GLU A 58 -17.13 -6.13 10.61
C GLU A 58 -17.47 -7.20 9.55
N ARG A 59 -17.26 -6.87 8.27
CA ARG A 59 -17.50 -7.79 7.14
C ARG A 59 -16.40 -8.85 6.97
N LEU A 60 -15.23 -8.62 7.55
CA LEU A 60 -14.09 -9.53 7.54
C LEU A 60 -13.99 -10.37 8.81
N GLU A 61 -14.57 -9.95 9.94
CA GLU A 61 -14.57 -10.67 11.23
C GLU A 61 -14.90 -12.18 11.07
N PRO A 62 -15.92 -12.60 10.29
CA PRO A 62 -16.22 -14.04 10.15
C PRO A 62 -15.13 -14.85 9.44
N MET A 63 -14.14 -14.20 8.82
CA MET A 63 -13.03 -14.83 8.10
C MET A 63 -11.74 -14.89 8.93
N LEU A 64 -11.70 -14.19 10.07
CA LEU A 64 -10.62 -14.27 11.03
C LEU A 64 -10.77 -15.57 11.82
N GLY A 65 -10.40 -16.69 11.20
CA GLY A 65 -10.31 -17.97 11.93
C GLY A 65 -9.19 -17.95 12.98
N ASN A 66 -9.00 -19.05 13.72
CA ASN A 66 -7.97 -19.17 14.77
C ASN A 66 -6.53 -19.34 14.23
N SER A 67 -6.27 -19.02 12.96
CA SER A 67 -4.95 -19.21 12.34
C SER A 67 -4.09 -17.96 12.51
N ASN A 68 -2.81 -18.14 12.82
CA ASN A 68 -1.82 -17.06 12.89
C ASN A 68 -1.49 -16.43 11.52
N THR A 69 -2.07 -16.94 10.42
CA THR A 69 -1.85 -16.40 9.07
C THR A 69 -3.17 -16.17 8.35
N LEU A 70 -3.32 -14.96 7.80
CA LEU A 70 -4.46 -14.59 6.95
C LEU A 70 -4.40 -15.33 5.62
N SER A 71 -5.55 -15.82 5.16
CA SER A 71 -5.67 -16.61 3.95
C SER A 71 -5.75 -15.75 2.68
N ASP A 72 -5.48 -16.35 1.52
CA ASP A 72 -5.69 -15.70 0.22
C ASP A 72 -7.12 -15.19 0.03
N SER A 73 -8.12 -15.91 0.53
CA SER A 73 -9.52 -15.51 0.45
C SER A 73 -9.81 -14.27 1.31
N PHE A 74 -9.15 -14.15 2.47
CA PHE A 74 -9.20 -12.95 3.31
C PHE A 74 -8.71 -11.73 2.51
N TYR A 75 -7.49 -11.79 1.96
CA TYR A 75 -6.93 -10.65 1.21
C TYR A 75 -7.74 -10.29 -0.03
N ARG A 76 -8.28 -11.28 -0.76
CA ARG A 76 -9.17 -11.03 -1.90
C ARG A 76 -10.40 -10.25 -1.48
N LYS A 77 -11.05 -10.63 -0.38
CA LYS A 77 -12.23 -9.92 0.12
C LYS A 77 -11.84 -8.55 0.66
N TYR A 78 -10.79 -8.45 1.46
CA TYR A 78 -10.30 -7.19 2.00
C TYR A 78 -10.00 -6.18 0.89
N PHE A 79 -9.27 -6.58 -0.15
CA PHE A 79 -8.97 -5.68 -1.26
C PHE A 79 -10.24 -5.29 -2.03
N LEU A 80 -11.18 -6.20 -2.25
CA LEU A 80 -12.43 -5.86 -2.93
C LEU A 80 -13.20 -4.78 -2.16
N LEU A 81 -13.33 -4.95 -0.84
CA LEU A 81 -14.04 -4.01 0.03
C LEU A 81 -13.31 -2.67 0.13
N SER A 82 -12.01 -2.69 0.45
CA SER A 82 -11.19 -1.49 0.56
C SER A 82 -11.17 -0.69 -0.74
N ASN A 83 -11.02 -1.35 -1.90
CA ASN A 83 -11.05 -0.65 -3.19
C ASN A 83 -12.41 -0.05 -3.50
N PHE A 84 -13.51 -0.76 -3.23
CA PHE A 84 -14.85 -0.24 -3.44
C PHE A 84 -15.10 1.02 -2.60
N ASP A 85 -14.78 0.98 -1.30
CA ASP A 85 -15.00 2.13 -0.42
C ASP A 85 -14.07 3.29 -0.79
N THR A 86 -12.80 3.01 -1.10
CA THR A 86 -11.81 4.04 -1.51
C THR A 86 -12.22 4.75 -2.80
N VAL A 87 -12.71 4.01 -3.80
CA VAL A 87 -13.14 4.58 -5.09
C VAL A 87 -14.44 5.37 -4.96
N THR A 88 -15.37 4.93 -4.10
CA THR A 88 -16.67 5.61 -3.95
C THR A 88 -16.58 6.86 -3.06
N SER A 89 -15.79 6.81 -2.00
CA SER A 89 -15.58 7.95 -1.07
C SER A 89 -14.50 8.93 -1.52
N HIS A 90 -13.57 8.48 -2.38
CA HIS A 90 -12.32 9.18 -2.67
C HIS A 90 -11.43 9.39 -1.43
N LEU A 91 -11.58 8.59 -0.37
CA LEU A 91 -10.81 8.70 0.87
C LEU A 91 -9.90 7.49 1.08
N GLY A 92 -8.68 7.73 1.56
CA GLY A 92 -7.75 6.67 1.91
C GLY A 92 -6.36 7.18 2.31
N ASN A 93 -5.75 6.57 3.31
CA ASN A 93 -4.35 6.84 3.70
C ASN A 93 -3.41 5.84 2.97
N CYS A 94 -2.21 5.61 3.52
CA CYS A 94 -1.21 4.72 2.92
C CYS A 94 -1.75 3.32 2.61
N GLY A 95 -2.45 2.68 3.56
CA GLY A 95 -3.04 1.35 3.35
C GLY A 95 -3.99 1.28 2.16
N GLU A 96 -5.04 2.10 2.15
CA GLU A 96 -6.05 2.11 1.08
C GLU A 96 -5.45 2.47 -0.28
N LYS A 97 -4.58 3.50 -0.32
CA LYS A 97 -3.91 3.92 -1.56
C LYS A 97 -3.02 2.82 -2.13
N THR A 98 -2.27 2.13 -1.27
CA THR A 98 -1.36 1.06 -1.67
C THR A 98 -2.14 -0.18 -2.13
N ILE A 99 -3.26 -0.53 -1.48
CA ILE A 99 -4.17 -1.60 -1.92
C ILE A 99 -4.78 -1.28 -3.30
N LEU A 100 -5.19 -0.03 -3.54
CA LEU A 100 -5.73 0.39 -4.82
C LEU A 100 -4.68 0.37 -5.94
N ALA A 101 -3.46 0.84 -5.65
CA ALA A 101 -2.33 0.72 -6.57
C ALA A 101 -2.03 -0.75 -6.90
N PHE A 102 -2.05 -1.63 -5.91
CA PHE A 102 -1.85 -3.08 -6.09
C PHE A 102 -2.91 -3.68 -7.01
N SER A 103 -4.19 -3.42 -6.74
CA SER A 103 -5.30 -3.93 -7.56
C SER A 103 -5.23 -3.42 -8.99
N TYR A 104 -4.94 -2.13 -9.18
CA TYR A 104 -4.75 -1.54 -10.50
C TYR A 104 -3.66 -2.27 -11.30
N LEU A 105 -2.49 -2.48 -10.69
CA LEU A 105 -1.37 -3.16 -11.36
C LEU A 105 -1.66 -4.64 -11.61
N LYS A 106 -2.30 -5.32 -10.66
CA LYS A 106 -2.73 -6.72 -10.81
C LYS A 106 -3.68 -6.89 -11.99
N MET A 107 -4.67 -6.01 -12.14
CA MET A 107 -5.62 -6.02 -13.27
C MET A 107 -4.93 -5.80 -14.63
N ARG A 108 -3.78 -5.13 -14.64
CA ARG A 108 -2.95 -4.92 -15.84
C ARG A 108 -1.90 -6.01 -16.06
N GLY A 109 -1.96 -7.10 -15.30
CA GLY A 109 -1.09 -8.25 -15.44
C GLY A 109 0.33 -8.05 -14.91
N ALA A 110 0.57 -7.03 -14.08
CA ALA A 110 1.86 -6.85 -13.43
C ALA A 110 2.12 -7.95 -12.40
N ARG A 111 3.35 -8.48 -12.38
CA ARG A 111 3.80 -9.53 -11.46
C ARG A 111 5.34 -9.57 -11.36
N PRO A 112 5.89 -10.06 -10.23
CA PRO A 112 5.23 -10.20 -8.94
C PRO A 112 4.91 -8.84 -8.30
N LEU A 113 3.92 -8.83 -7.41
CA LEU A 113 3.49 -7.68 -6.61
C LEU A 113 3.45 -8.08 -5.13
N GLU A 114 3.94 -7.22 -4.25
CA GLU A 114 3.97 -7.47 -2.81
C GLU A 114 3.54 -6.23 -2.03
N LEU A 115 2.71 -6.47 -1.02
CA LEU A 115 2.28 -5.45 -0.08
C LEU A 115 3.07 -5.60 1.20
N PHE A 116 3.76 -4.54 1.57
CA PHE A 116 4.52 -4.43 2.80
C PHE A 116 3.94 -3.33 3.67
N ASP A 117 3.99 -3.55 4.98
CA ASP A 117 3.92 -2.48 5.95
C ASP A 117 5.30 -2.23 6.55
N ILE A 118 5.60 -0.96 6.82
CA ILE A 118 6.71 -0.53 7.65
C ILE A 118 6.14 -0.27 9.03
N ASP A 119 6.43 -1.12 10.01
CA ASP A 119 6.08 -0.95 11.42
C ASP A 119 6.96 0.14 12.02
N ILE A 120 6.40 1.35 12.18
CA ILE A 120 7.14 2.58 12.50
C ILE A 120 7.50 2.62 13.99
N ASP A 121 6.62 2.11 14.84
CA ASP A 121 6.79 2.16 16.30
C ASP A 121 7.31 0.86 16.91
N ASN A 122 7.48 -0.20 16.09
CA ASN A 122 7.85 -1.56 16.50
C ASN A 122 6.86 -2.18 17.49
N LYS A 123 5.64 -1.68 17.54
CA LYS A 123 4.52 -2.20 18.32
C LYS A 123 3.40 -2.70 17.41
N GLY A 124 3.47 -2.41 16.12
CA GLY A 124 2.41 -2.69 15.17
C GLY A 124 1.18 -1.81 15.36
N GLU A 125 1.30 -0.68 16.07
CA GLU A 125 0.20 0.27 16.27
C GLU A 125 0.20 1.37 15.19
N ASP A 126 1.36 1.68 14.61
CA ASP A 126 1.51 2.60 13.49
C ASP A 126 2.34 2.01 12.34
N ALA A 127 1.80 2.10 11.12
CA ALA A 127 2.38 1.46 9.95
C ALA A 127 2.24 2.31 8.68
N HIS A 128 3.26 2.23 7.82
CA HIS A 128 3.22 2.79 6.47
C HIS A 128 3.22 1.69 5.41
N SER A 129 2.15 1.61 4.62
CA SER A 129 2.01 0.59 3.58
C SER A 129 2.66 1.01 2.27
N ILE A 130 3.52 0.15 1.71
CA ILE A 130 4.16 0.31 0.40
C ILE A 130 3.91 -0.88 -0.51
N LEU A 131 3.98 -0.65 -1.81
CA LEU A 131 3.88 -1.68 -2.85
C LEU A 131 5.26 -1.94 -3.46
N VAL A 132 5.70 -3.19 -3.48
CA VAL A 132 6.93 -3.61 -4.17
C VAL A 132 6.57 -4.35 -5.45
N ILE A 133 7.19 -3.95 -6.55
CA ILE A 133 6.97 -4.49 -7.89
C ILE A 133 8.25 -5.20 -8.34
N GLY A 134 8.12 -6.45 -8.81
CA GLY A 134 9.22 -7.14 -9.47
C GLY A 134 10.28 -7.75 -8.55
N ARG A 135 10.03 -7.83 -7.24
CA ARG A 135 10.93 -8.54 -6.33
C ARG A 135 10.84 -10.04 -6.57
N VAL A 136 11.97 -10.68 -6.86
CA VAL A 136 12.11 -12.13 -7.14
C VAL A 136 13.22 -12.81 -6.32
N ALA A 137 13.98 -12.04 -5.54
CA ALA A 137 15.04 -12.54 -4.65
C ALA A 137 15.22 -11.60 -3.45
N GLY A 138 16.02 -12.05 -2.47
CA GLY A 138 16.30 -11.33 -1.24
C GLY A 138 15.36 -11.66 -0.09
N ASN A 139 15.77 -11.30 1.12
CA ASN A 139 15.00 -11.48 2.34
C ASN A 139 13.99 -10.33 2.49
N ASP A 140 12.76 -10.65 2.89
CA ASP A 140 11.66 -9.67 3.01
C ASP A 140 11.93 -8.54 4.03
N LEU A 141 12.73 -8.79 5.08
CA LEU A 141 13.10 -7.80 6.10
C LEU A 141 14.19 -6.84 5.64
N PHE A 142 14.96 -7.19 4.61
CA PHE A 142 16.19 -6.48 4.24
C PHE A 142 16.17 -6.00 2.77
N PRO A 143 15.68 -4.79 2.50
CA PRO A 143 15.56 -4.24 1.13
C PRO A 143 16.85 -4.21 0.33
N ASN A 144 17.99 -4.03 1.00
CA ASN A 144 19.31 -4.08 0.38
C ASN A 144 19.68 -5.46 -0.20
N THR A 145 18.97 -6.52 0.20
CA THR A 145 19.15 -7.88 -0.35
C THR A 145 18.24 -8.18 -1.54
N TRP A 146 17.29 -7.31 -1.86
CA TRP A 146 16.35 -7.52 -2.96
C TRP A 146 17.06 -7.44 -4.31
N ASN A 147 16.52 -8.13 -5.32
CA ASN A 147 17.07 -8.02 -6.67
C ASN A 147 17.00 -6.57 -7.19
N ARG A 148 18.02 -6.18 -7.96
CA ARG A 148 18.25 -4.81 -8.45
C ARG A 148 17.09 -4.25 -9.28
N GLU A 149 16.29 -5.11 -9.88
CA GLU A 149 15.16 -4.73 -10.74
C GLU A 149 13.93 -4.31 -9.94
N SER A 150 13.84 -4.68 -8.66
CA SER A 150 12.66 -4.37 -7.84
C SER A 150 12.47 -2.87 -7.62
N VAL A 151 11.21 -2.44 -7.57
CA VAL A 151 10.80 -1.04 -7.47
C VAL A 151 9.80 -0.89 -6.34
N VAL A 152 10.00 0.14 -5.52
CA VAL A 152 9.04 0.58 -4.51
C VAL A 152 8.09 1.59 -5.14
N CYS A 153 6.81 1.43 -4.86
CA CYS A 153 5.71 2.29 -5.25
C CYS A 153 4.99 2.75 -3.98
N ASP A 154 5.08 4.05 -3.70
CA ASP A 154 4.44 4.71 -2.56
C ASP A 154 3.46 5.77 -3.08
N PRO A 155 2.18 5.42 -3.26
CA PRO A 155 1.16 6.35 -3.73
C PRO A 155 0.80 7.42 -2.69
N TRP A 156 1.04 7.18 -1.41
CA TRP A 156 0.77 8.16 -0.34
C TRP A 156 1.83 9.27 -0.32
N ASN A 157 3.10 8.92 -0.48
CA ASN A 157 4.19 9.90 -0.59
C ASN A 157 4.37 10.43 -2.03
N ASN A 158 3.59 9.94 -2.99
CA ASN A 158 3.69 10.27 -4.42
C ASN A 158 5.10 9.99 -4.99
N GLN A 159 5.73 8.89 -4.56
CA GLN A 159 7.09 8.51 -4.97
C GLN A 159 7.16 7.08 -5.48
N CYS A 160 8.06 6.84 -6.43
CA CYS A 160 8.50 5.52 -6.81
C CYS A 160 9.99 5.51 -7.12
N TYR A 161 10.69 4.46 -6.72
CA TYR A 161 12.14 4.37 -6.86
C TYR A 161 12.62 2.91 -6.89
N PRO A 162 13.79 2.63 -7.50
CA PRO A 162 14.44 1.32 -7.37
C PRO A 162 14.70 0.99 -5.90
N SER A 163 14.52 -0.27 -5.49
CA SER A 163 14.72 -0.73 -4.11
C SER A 163 16.11 -0.43 -3.54
N SER A 164 17.13 -0.33 -4.40
CA SER A 164 18.48 0.08 -3.99
C SER A 164 18.55 1.50 -3.40
N LEU A 165 17.50 2.31 -3.55
CA LEU A 165 17.39 3.64 -2.94
C LEU A 165 16.53 3.65 -1.68
N TYR A 166 16.07 2.49 -1.19
CA TYR A 166 15.13 2.37 -0.08
C TYR A 166 15.53 3.21 1.14
N ASP A 167 16.73 3.01 1.68
CA ASP A 167 17.18 3.70 2.89
C ASP A 167 17.24 5.24 2.73
N SER A 168 17.43 5.72 1.50
CA SER A 168 17.52 7.16 1.19
C SER A 168 16.19 7.82 0.83
N LYS A 169 15.14 7.02 0.57
CA LYS A 169 13.87 7.50 0.01
C LYS A 169 12.64 7.12 0.84
N THR A 170 12.75 6.10 1.69
CA THR A 170 11.63 5.72 2.57
C THR A 170 11.25 6.88 3.49
N PRO A 171 9.97 7.24 3.61
CA PRO A 171 9.54 8.32 4.50
C PRO A 171 9.68 7.92 5.99
N PHE A 172 9.71 6.63 6.28
CA PHE A 172 9.78 6.10 7.64
C PHE A 172 10.82 4.99 7.75
N THR A 173 11.45 4.92 8.92
CA THR A 173 12.27 3.79 9.35
C THR A 173 11.42 2.86 10.21
N GLY A 174 11.56 1.55 10.02
CA GLY A 174 10.78 0.58 10.77
C GLY A 174 11.02 -0.84 10.28
N ARG A 175 10.42 -1.81 10.96
CA ARG A 175 10.49 -3.21 10.54
C ARG A 175 9.54 -3.44 9.36
N LEU A 176 10.04 -4.07 8.30
CA LEU A 176 9.19 -4.49 7.18
C LEU A 176 8.40 -5.76 7.54
N ILE A 177 7.11 -5.74 7.19
CA ILE A 177 6.17 -6.84 7.36
C ILE A 177 5.55 -7.13 6.00
N LEU A 178 5.85 -8.30 5.43
CA LEU A 178 5.21 -8.76 4.20
C LEU A 178 3.79 -9.25 4.51
N ASN A 179 2.79 -8.48 4.08
CA ASN A 179 1.37 -8.82 4.28
C ASN A 179 0.88 -9.81 3.23
N TYR A 180 1.08 -9.47 1.96
CA TYR A 180 0.53 -10.25 0.85
C TYR A 180 1.44 -10.25 -0.35
N ARG A 181 1.50 -11.40 -1.03
CA ARG A 181 2.21 -11.57 -2.29
C ARG A 181 1.28 -12.10 -3.37
N TYR A 182 1.39 -11.51 -4.55
CA TYR A 182 0.80 -12.01 -5.77
C TYR A 182 1.87 -12.27 -6.83
N GLY A 183 1.99 -13.52 -7.28
CA GLY A 183 3.02 -13.95 -8.23
C GLY A 183 3.95 -15.01 -7.65
N ASN A 184 5.10 -15.22 -8.30
CA ASN A 184 5.97 -16.37 -8.05
C ASN A 184 6.35 -16.57 -6.57
N ASN A 185 6.51 -17.85 -6.20
CA ASN A 185 6.95 -18.27 -4.87
C ASN A 185 8.46 -17.99 -4.70
N ILE A 186 8.80 -16.91 -4.02
CA ILE A 186 10.14 -16.69 -3.47
C ILE A 186 10.09 -17.17 -2.01
N PRO A 187 11.14 -17.81 -1.47
CA PRO A 187 11.23 -18.00 -0.02
C PRO A 187 11.00 -16.67 0.72
N ARG A 188 10.35 -16.70 1.90
CA ARG A 188 10.21 -15.52 2.76
C ARG A 188 11.58 -15.11 3.27
#